data_AF-A0A291GU86-F1
#
_entry.id   AF-A0A291GU86-F1
#
_cell.length_a   1.000
_cell.length_b   1.000
_cell.length_c   1.000
_cell.angle_alpha   90.00
_cell.angle_beta   90.00
_cell.angle_gamma   90.00
#
_symmetry.space_group_name_H-M   'P 1'
#
loop_
_entity.id
_entity.type
_entity.pdbx_description
1 polymer ?
#
loop_
_entity_poly.entity_id
_entity_poly.type
_entity_poly.pdbx_seq_one_letter_code
_entity_poly.pdbx_strand_id
1 'polypeptide(L)'
;MRGPGRAETAIEAFIVARGDPTVTDVVVYPRYVLFTAPTSPGASTYDSFQVRGGRLTRTGPSSIQPDAVAEFSVEDIAWGAIPALHEQLGEAMQADGGELGGARRQAGVQRSSRDGGPTRISVLLYDAYRDGTLIADQDGTVLEIS
;
A
#
# COMPACT_ATOMS: atom_id res chain seq x y z
N MET A 1 3.39 -18.23 -8.05
CA MET A 1 2.13 -17.46 -8.10
C MET A 1 2.44 -15.96 -8.14
N ARG A 2 2.02 -15.28 -9.21
CA ARG A 2 1.96 -13.82 -9.37
C ARG A 2 0.46 -13.47 -9.40
N GLY A 3 -0.03 -12.56 -8.56
CA GLY A 3 -1.42 -12.14 -8.61
C GLY A 3 -2.01 -11.57 -7.29
N PRO A 4 -3.22 -11.00 -7.38
CA PRO A 4 -3.95 -10.17 -6.40
C PRO A 4 -3.97 -10.63 -4.94
N GLY A 5 -4.13 -11.93 -4.70
CA GLY A 5 -4.39 -12.48 -3.36
C GLY A 5 -3.24 -12.34 -2.35
N ARG A 6 -2.10 -11.78 -2.76
CA ARG A 6 -0.97 -11.52 -1.85
C ARG A 6 -1.22 -10.35 -0.90
N ALA A 7 -1.91 -9.31 -1.33
CA ALA A 7 -2.20 -8.17 -0.46
C ALA A 7 -3.12 -8.64 0.67
N GLU A 8 -4.32 -9.14 0.33
CA GLU A 8 -5.29 -9.65 1.30
C GLU A 8 -4.71 -10.69 2.27
N THR A 9 -3.98 -11.70 1.76
CA THR A 9 -3.32 -12.69 2.63
C THR A 9 -2.30 -12.05 3.57
N ALA A 10 -1.58 -11.02 3.12
CA ALA A 10 -0.61 -10.33 3.95
C ALA A 10 -1.28 -9.43 5.00
N ILE A 11 -2.40 -8.79 4.66
CA ILE A 11 -3.23 -8.02 5.59
C ILE A 11 -3.78 -8.95 6.67
N GLU A 12 -4.35 -10.09 6.30
CA GLU A 12 -4.86 -11.09 7.24
C GLU A 12 -3.75 -11.58 8.17
N ALA A 13 -2.59 -11.96 7.63
CA ALA A 13 -1.45 -12.41 8.44
C ALA A 13 -0.93 -11.30 9.38
N PHE A 14 -0.97 -10.04 8.97
CA PHE A 14 -0.63 -8.90 9.82
C PHE A 14 -1.62 -8.78 10.98
N ILE A 15 -2.93 -8.73 10.70
CA ILE A 15 -3.99 -8.59 11.71
C ILE A 15 -3.93 -9.74 12.72
N VAL A 16 -3.83 -10.99 12.25
CA VAL A 16 -3.77 -12.17 13.13
C VAL A 16 -2.55 -12.13 14.06
N ALA A 17 -1.39 -11.70 13.55
CA ALA A 17 -0.17 -11.67 14.33
C ALA A 17 -0.06 -10.47 15.28
N ARG A 18 -0.65 -9.33 14.93
CA ARG A 18 -0.62 -8.10 15.74
C ARG A 18 -1.77 -7.98 16.73
N GLY A 19 -2.93 -8.52 16.37
CA GLY A 19 -4.19 -8.29 17.11
C GLY A 19 -4.72 -6.86 16.98
N ASP A 20 -4.19 -6.07 16.05
CA ASP A 20 -4.51 -4.65 15.85
C ASP A 20 -4.34 -4.31 14.36
N PRO A 21 -5.39 -3.80 13.67
CA PRO A 21 -5.34 -3.42 12.26
C PRO A 21 -4.79 -2.01 12.01
N THR A 22 -4.43 -1.27 13.07
CA THR A 22 -4.01 0.14 12.96
C THR A 22 -2.62 0.29 12.35
N VAL A 23 -2.53 1.13 11.32
CA VAL A 23 -1.30 1.46 10.58
C VAL A 23 -1.28 2.93 10.19
N THR A 24 -0.13 3.43 9.76
CA THR A 24 0.01 4.76 9.14
C THR A 24 0.42 4.71 7.67
N ASP A 25 0.99 3.58 7.25
CA ASP A 25 1.49 3.38 5.88
C ASP A 25 1.55 1.89 5.56
N VAL A 26 1.15 1.52 4.34
CA VAL A 26 1.25 0.16 3.81
C VAL A 26 1.83 0.22 2.41
N VAL A 27 2.92 -0.52 2.17
CA VAL A 27 3.53 -0.62 0.84
C VAL A 27 3.49 -2.06 0.33
N VAL A 28 2.77 -2.28 -0.76
CA VAL A 28 2.59 -3.58 -1.40
C VAL A 28 3.61 -3.73 -2.53
N TYR A 29 4.56 -4.64 -2.33
CA TYR A 29 5.49 -5.09 -3.35
C TYR A 29 5.06 -6.43 -3.95
N PRO A 30 5.58 -6.82 -5.13
CA PRO A 30 5.23 -8.10 -5.75
C PRO A 30 5.53 -9.33 -4.88
N ARG A 31 6.43 -9.23 -3.89
CA ARG A 31 6.90 -10.36 -3.07
C ARG A 31 6.64 -10.22 -1.57
N TYR A 32 6.27 -9.06 -1.07
CA TYR A 32 6.09 -8.78 0.35
C TYR A 32 5.25 -7.51 0.53
N VAL A 33 4.69 -7.32 1.71
CA VAL A 33 4.01 -6.08 2.11
C VAL A 33 4.77 -5.50 3.30
N LEU A 34 5.02 -4.20 3.28
CA LEU A 34 5.52 -3.44 4.41
C LEU A 34 4.37 -2.72 5.09
N PHE A 35 4.42 -2.65 6.41
CA PHE A 35 3.48 -1.93 7.24
C PHE A 35 4.29 -1.04 8.18
N THR A 36 3.82 0.19 8.38
CA THR A 36 4.24 1.03 9.49
C THR A 36 3.08 1.12 10.47
N ALA A 37 3.29 0.69 11.71
CA ALA A 37 2.23 0.58 12.71
C ALA A 37 2.73 1.00 14.10
N PRO A 38 1.83 1.47 15.00
CA PRO A 38 2.19 1.77 16.38
C PRO A 38 2.87 0.58 17.05
N THR A 39 3.86 0.80 17.91
CA THR A 39 4.51 -0.28 18.66
C THR A 39 3.51 -1.06 19.52
N SER A 40 2.51 -0.35 20.07
CA SER A 40 1.35 -0.89 20.78
C SER A 40 0.16 0.05 20.60
N PRO A 41 -1.09 -0.38 20.89
CA PRO A 41 -2.26 0.48 20.80
C PRO A 41 -2.09 1.78 21.60
N GLY A 42 -2.27 2.92 20.94
CA GLY A 42 -2.12 4.26 21.54
C GLY A 42 -0.67 4.72 21.79
N ALA A 43 0.33 3.97 21.32
CA ALA A 43 1.72 4.40 21.39
C ALA A 43 2.03 5.50 20.37
N SER A 44 2.88 6.46 20.76
CA SER A 44 3.42 7.50 19.86
C SER A 44 4.67 7.06 19.09
N THR A 45 5.06 5.79 19.22
CA THR A 45 6.22 5.22 18.52
C THR A 45 5.76 4.17 17.53
N TYR A 46 6.45 4.08 16.41
CA TYR A 46 6.07 3.23 15.28
C TYR A 46 7.20 2.30 14.88
N ASP A 47 6.83 1.07 14.59
CA ASP A 47 7.70 0.05 14.03
C ASP A 47 7.31 -0.22 12.57
N SER A 48 8.30 -0.68 11.81
CA SER A 48 8.09 -1.28 10.51
C SER A 48 7.98 -2.80 10.63
N PHE A 49 7.06 -3.36 9.85
CA PHE A 49 6.82 -4.78 9.77
C PHE A 49 6.79 -5.21 8.31
N GLN A 50 7.26 -6.42 8.04
CA GLN A 50 7.21 -7.03 6.71
C GLN A 50 6.44 -8.34 6.78
N VAL A 51 5.44 -8.49 5.92
CA VAL A 51 4.82 -9.79 5.66
C VAL A 51 5.36 -10.35 4.35
N ARG A 52 5.99 -11.52 4.43
CA ARG A 52 6.51 -12.23 3.25
C ARG A 52 6.09 -13.69 3.30
N GLY A 53 5.33 -14.12 2.29
CA GLY A 53 4.82 -15.50 2.22
C GLY A 53 3.96 -15.87 3.42
N GLY A 54 3.11 -14.94 3.90
CA GLY A 54 2.23 -15.14 5.06
C GLY A 54 2.92 -15.03 6.43
N ARG A 55 4.24 -14.78 6.48
CA ARG A 55 4.96 -14.61 7.74
C ARG A 55 5.24 -13.14 8.03
N LEU A 56 4.77 -12.66 9.18
CA LEU A 56 5.10 -11.35 9.72
C LEU A 56 6.49 -11.38 10.38
N THR A 57 7.30 -10.37 10.07
CA THR A 57 8.57 -10.09 10.74
C THR A 57 8.61 -8.60 11.09
N ARG A 58 8.83 -8.27 12.37
CA ARG A 58 9.18 -6.90 12.79
C ARG A 58 10.57 -6.57 12.28
N THR A 59 10.71 -5.48 11.53
CA THR A 59 12.01 -5.04 10.99
C THR A 59 12.69 -4.01 11.91
N GLY A 60 11.99 -3.49 12.90
CA GLY A 60 12.50 -2.57 13.92
C GLY A 60 11.73 -1.24 13.90
N PRO A 61 12.25 -0.22 14.59
CA PRO A 61 11.67 1.12 14.57
C PRO A 61 11.56 1.65 13.15
N SER A 62 10.45 2.29 12.83
CA SER A 62 10.30 3.00 11.55
C SER A 62 11.34 4.12 11.45
N SER A 63 11.98 4.25 10.29
CA SER A 63 12.98 5.30 10.03
C SER A 63 12.39 6.70 10.13
N ILE A 64 11.10 6.83 9.84
CA ILE A 64 10.30 8.04 10.01
C ILE A 64 9.21 7.71 11.04
N GLN A 65 9.17 8.45 12.14
CA GLN A 65 8.09 8.36 13.12
C GLN A 65 6.91 9.21 12.61
N PRO A 66 5.83 8.59 12.11
CA PRO A 66 4.69 9.31 11.55
C PRO A 66 3.89 10.02 12.65
N ASP A 67 3.00 10.91 12.23
CA ASP A 67 2.02 11.53 13.14
C ASP A 67 0.84 10.57 13.37
N ALA A 68 0.35 10.50 14.61
CA ALA A 68 -0.81 9.68 14.97
C ALA A 68 -2.09 10.06 14.23
N VAL A 69 -2.22 11.32 13.79
CA VAL A 69 -3.36 11.73 12.94
C VAL A 69 -3.38 11.05 11.56
N ALA A 70 -2.28 10.42 11.16
CA ALA A 70 -2.17 9.65 9.92
C ALA A 70 -2.56 8.16 10.10
N GLU A 71 -3.02 7.75 11.29
CA GLU A 71 -3.47 6.37 11.50
C GLU A 71 -4.77 6.06 10.75
N PHE A 72 -4.87 4.82 10.25
CA PHE A 72 -6.06 4.23 9.63
C PHE A 72 -6.11 2.72 9.90
N SER A 73 -7.31 2.12 9.78
CA SER A 73 -7.44 0.67 9.83
C SER A 73 -7.16 0.08 8.45
N VAL A 74 -6.31 -0.95 8.38
CA VAL A 74 -6.12 -1.70 7.12
C VAL A 74 -7.41 -2.36 6.63
N GLU A 75 -8.40 -2.58 7.49
CA GLU A 75 -9.67 -3.21 7.10
C GLU A 75 -10.57 -2.29 6.27
N ASP A 76 -10.35 -0.97 6.34
CA ASP A 76 -11.15 0.03 5.62
C ASP A 76 -10.76 0.17 4.13
N ILE A 77 -9.75 -0.59 3.68
CA ILE A 77 -9.16 -0.46 2.35
C ILE A 77 -9.64 -1.59 1.44
N ALA A 78 -10.06 -1.23 0.23
CA ALA A 78 -10.42 -2.17 -0.83
C ALA A 78 -9.16 -2.81 -1.47
N TRP A 79 -8.43 -3.66 -0.74
CA TRP A 79 -7.20 -4.31 -1.22
C TRP A 79 -7.40 -5.09 -2.52
N GLY A 80 -8.58 -5.70 -2.70
CA GLY A 80 -8.97 -6.40 -3.92
C GLY A 80 -9.08 -5.51 -5.16
N ALA A 81 -9.16 -4.18 -5.01
CA ALA A 81 -9.22 -3.23 -6.12
C ALA A 81 -7.83 -2.94 -6.72
N ILE A 82 -6.74 -3.07 -5.95
CA ILE A 82 -5.36 -2.73 -6.37
C ILE A 82 -4.95 -3.34 -7.73
N PRO A 83 -5.24 -4.62 -8.03
CA PRO A 83 -4.90 -5.20 -9.33
C PRO A 83 -5.60 -4.48 -10.50
N ALA A 84 -6.89 -4.17 -10.34
CA ALA A 84 -7.64 -3.45 -11.37
C ALA A 84 -7.13 -2.01 -11.54
N LEU A 85 -6.67 -1.37 -10.46
CA LEU A 85 -6.01 -0.07 -10.54
C LEU A 85 -4.68 -0.14 -11.32
N HIS A 86 -3.87 -1.18 -11.10
CA HIS A 86 -2.66 -1.41 -11.90
C HIS A 86 -2.96 -1.71 -13.37
N GLU A 87 -4.06 -2.41 -13.66
CA GLU A 87 -4.52 -2.66 -15.03
C GLU A 87 -4.92 -1.35 -15.72
N GLN A 88 -5.77 -0.54 -15.07
CA GLN A 88 -6.20 0.77 -15.59
C GLN A 88 -5.03 1.73 -15.84
N LEU A 89 -4.09 1.82 -14.90
CA LEU A 89 -2.88 2.62 -15.09
C LEU A 89 -2.05 2.11 -16.27
N GLY A 90 -1.96 0.78 -16.43
CA GLY A 90 -1.26 0.18 -17.56
C GLY A 90 -1.91 0.51 -18.91
N GLU A 91 -3.23 0.45 -18.99
CA GLU A 91 -3.99 0.82 -20.19
C GLU A 91 -3.79 2.30 -20.54
N ALA A 92 -3.83 3.20 -19.54
CA ALA A 92 -3.59 4.62 -19.74
C ALA A 92 -2.17 4.88 -20.29
N MET A 93 -1.14 4.28 -19.68
CA MET A 93 0.24 4.44 -20.15
C MET A 93 0.47 3.87 -21.56
N GLN A 94 -0.25 2.81 -21.95
CA GLN A 94 -0.19 2.27 -23.31
C GLN A 94 -0.85 3.19 -24.33
N ALA A 95 -1.99 3.80 -23.98
CA ALA A 95 -2.69 4.76 -24.83
C ALA A 95 -1.82 5.98 -25.15
N ASP A 96 -0.96 6.40 -24.21
CA ASP A 96 0.02 7.48 -24.40
C ASP A 96 1.29 7.04 -25.17
N GLY A 97 1.23 5.91 -25.88
CA GLY A 97 2.32 5.40 -26.72
C GLY A 97 3.36 4.58 -25.95
N GLY A 98 2.96 3.98 -24.83
CA GLY A 98 3.85 3.21 -23.96
C GLY A 98 3.93 1.72 -24.23
N GLU A 99 5.14 1.21 -24.51
CA GLU A 99 5.48 -0.18 -24.23
C GLU A 99 5.77 -0.37 -22.73
N LEU A 100 5.06 -1.32 -22.09
CA LEU A 100 5.22 -1.69 -20.67
C LEU A 100 6.10 -2.93 -20.47
N GLY A 101 6.92 -3.28 -21.46
CA GLY A 101 7.76 -4.48 -21.44
C GLY A 101 8.78 -4.44 -20.29
N GLY A 102 8.45 -5.07 -19.16
CA GLY A 102 9.32 -5.13 -17.98
C GLY A 102 9.00 -4.09 -16.89
N ALA A 103 7.86 -3.39 -16.99
CA ALA A 103 7.42 -2.45 -15.96
C ALA A 103 7.29 -3.12 -14.58
N ARG A 104 7.82 -2.45 -13.56
CA ARG A 104 7.67 -2.82 -12.14
C ARG A 104 6.36 -2.24 -11.61
N ARG A 105 5.76 -2.97 -10.66
CA ARG A 105 4.50 -2.60 -10.03
C ARG A 105 4.69 -2.46 -8.53
N GLN A 106 4.12 -1.40 -7.98
CA GLN A 106 4.05 -1.16 -6.53
C GLN A 106 2.71 -0.50 -6.22
N ALA A 107 2.19 -0.73 -5.01
CA ALA A 107 1.11 0.09 -4.47
C ALA A 107 1.50 0.59 -3.07
N GLY A 108 1.05 1.77 -2.72
CA GLY A 108 1.15 2.38 -1.39
C GLY A 108 -0.23 2.80 -0.91
N VAL A 109 -0.47 2.68 0.39
CA VAL A 109 -1.68 3.20 1.04
C VAL A 109 -1.25 4.03 2.22
N GLN A 110 -1.62 5.30 2.21
CA GLN A 110 -1.28 6.24 3.25
C GLN A 110 -2.45 7.19 3.48
N ARG A 111 -2.61 7.62 4.73
CA ARG A 111 -3.50 8.72 5.09
C ARG A 111 -2.71 10.02 5.12
N SER A 112 -3.31 11.10 4.60
CA SER A 112 -2.70 12.42 4.72
C SER A 112 -2.57 12.81 6.20
N SER A 113 -1.35 13.19 6.61
CA SER A 113 -1.09 13.70 7.96
C SER A 113 -1.70 15.09 8.22
N ARG A 114 -2.17 15.79 7.18
CA ARG A 114 -2.81 17.09 7.35
C ARG A 114 -4.26 16.89 7.83
N ASP A 115 -4.50 17.21 9.10
CA ASP A 115 -5.83 17.18 9.74
C ASP A 115 -6.59 15.85 9.59
N GLY A 116 -5.86 14.73 9.52
CA GLY A 116 -6.46 13.40 9.29
C GLY A 116 -7.22 13.32 7.96
N GLY A 117 -6.65 13.88 6.89
CA GLY A 117 -7.22 13.84 5.54
C GLY A 117 -7.52 12.42 5.03
N PRO A 118 -8.08 12.28 3.82
CA PRO A 118 -8.55 10.99 3.32
C PRO A 118 -7.41 9.99 3.17
N THR A 119 -7.72 8.72 3.41
CA THR A 119 -6.83 7.61 3.07
C THR A 119 -6.85 7.40 1.57
N ARG A 120 -5.67 7.28 0.96
CA ARG A 120 -5.52 7.15 -0.49
C ARG A 120 -4.75 5.88 -0.83
N ILE A 121 -5.19 5.21 -1.88
CA ILE A 121 -4.44 4.16 -2.56
C ILE A 121 -3.67 4.82 -3.69
N SER A 122 -2.36 4.67 -3.72
CA SER A 122 -1.52 5.04 -4.87
C SER A 122 -0.97 3.77 -5.50
N VAL A 123 -1.17 3.61 -6.80
CA VAL A 123 -0.53 2.55 -7.57
C VAL A 123 0.48 3.16 -8.53
N LEU A 124 1.66 2.54 -8.59
CA LEU A 124 2.79 2.97 -9.41
C LEU A 124 3.14 1.88 -10.41
N LEU A 125 3.29 2.28 -11.68
CA LEU A 125 3.92 1.50 -12.73
C LEU A 125 5.16 2.26 -13.21
N TYR A 126 6.31 1.60 -13.27
CA TYR A 126 7.54 2.26 -13.67
C TYR A 126 8.55 1.31 -14.31
N ASP A 127 9.32 1.81 -15.27
CA ASP A 127 10.45 1.14 -15.89
C ASP A 127 11.72 2.01 -15.82
N ALA A 128 12.68 1.81 -16.72
CA ALA A 128 13.94 2.58 -16.75
C ALA A 128 13.79 3.97 -17.39
N TYR A 129 12.69 4.23 -18.07
CA TYR A 129 12.48 5.40 -18.92
C TYR A 129 11.20 6.16 -18.58
N ARG A 130 10.21 5.52 -17.94
CA ARG A 130 8.91 6.11 -17.61
C ARG A 130 8.36 5.59 -16.29
N ASP A 131 7.54 6.42 -15.68
CA ASP A 131 6.68 6.09 -14.57
C ASP A 131 5.28 6.66 -14.81
N GLY A 132 4.30 6.05 -14.19
CA GLY A 132 2.92 6.50 -14.13
C GLY A 132 2.35 6.19 -12.77
N THR A 133 1.48 7.06 -12.29
CA THR A 133 0.85 6.98 -10.98
C THR A 133 -0.66 7.14 -11.12
N LEU A 134 -1.42 6.25 -10.47
CA LEU A 134 -2.85 6.40 -10.29
C LEU A 134 -3.13 6.54 -8.80
N ILE A 135 -3.93 7.56 -8.45
CA ILE A 135 -4.43 7.81 -7.10
C ILE A 135 -5.92 7.45 -7.06
N ALA A 136 -6.29 6.63 -6.09
CA ALA A 136 -7.66 6.24 -5.81
C ALA A 136 -8.02 6.51 -4.34
N ASP A 137 -9.32 6.58 -4.08
CA ASP A 137 -9.87 6.56 -2.73
C ASP A 137 -9.69 5.18 -2.08
N GLN A 138 -9.92 5.08 -0.77
CA GLN A 138 -9.78 3.84 0.00
C GLN A 138 -10.72 2.72 -0.47
N ASP A 139 -11.82 3.06 -1.16
CA ASP A 139 -12.74 2.11 -1.77
C ASP A 139 -12.34 1.66 -3.19
N GLY A 140 -11.24 2.21 -3.72
CA GLY A 140 -10.76 1.92 -5.07
C GLY A 140 -11.32 2.84 -6.17
N THR A 141 -12.12 3.85 -5.82
CA THR A 141 -12.59 4.87 -6.78
C THR A 141 -11.41 5.70 -7.29
N VAL A 142 -11.16 5.69 -8.59
CA VAL A 142 -10.08 6.46 -9.21
C VAL A 142 -10.34 7.96 -9.09
N LEU A 143 -9.32 8.71 -8.68
CA LEU A 143 -9.36 10.16 -8.51
C LEU A 143 -8.48 10.86 -9.53
N GLU A 144 -7.31 10.30 -9.80
CA GLU A 144 -6.29 10.89 -10.67
C GLU A 144 -5.45 9.81 -11.33
N ILE A 145 -5.05 10.07 -12.58
CA ILE A 145 -4.07 9.29 -13.34
C ILE A 145 -3.06 10.29 -13.91
N SER A 146 -1.77 10.00 -13.75
CA SER A 146 -0.64 10.83 -14.16
C SER A 146 0.51 9.99 -14.70
#